data_AF-A0A4Y7VNW4-F1
#
_entry.id   AF-A0A4Y7VNW4-F1
#
_cell.length_a   1.000
_cell.length_b   1.000
_cell.length_c   1.000
_cell.angle_alpha   90.00
_cell.angle_beta   90.00
_cell.angle_gamma   90.00
#
_symmetry.space_group_name_H-M   'P 1'
#
loop_
_entity.id
_entity.type
_entity.pdbx_description
1 polymer ?
#
loop_
_entity_poly.entity_id
_entity_poly.type
_entity_poly.pdbx_seq_one_letter_code
_entity_poly.pdbx_strand_id
1 'polypeptide(L)'
;MSKLYKVAYNQLYIAKANKTHDVDFKFTKDENEYTHMIINTYIDGTEHTKDIIITREAVLDDFDLEGINEILKTNNIKIKRLEEKVIA
;
A
#
# COMPACT_ATOMS: atom_id res chain seq x y z
N MET A 1 -2.72 9.11 -21.91
CA MET A 1 -1.50 9.24 -21.09
C MET A 1 -1.86 8.69 -19.72
N SER A 2 -1.13 7.66 -19.26
CA SER A 2 -1.24 7.16 -17.89
C SER A 2 -0.70 8.23 -16.94
N LYS A 3 -1.36 8.45 -15.79
CA LYS A 3 -0.87 9.39 -14.79
C LYS A 3 0.22 8.73 -13.95
N LEU A 4 1.23 9.51 -13.60
CA LEU A 4 2.29 9.06 -12.70
C LEU A 4 2.00 9.54 -11.28
N TYR A 5 2.13 8.62 -10.33
CA TYR A 5 1.80 8.85 -8.93
C TYR A 5 3.03 8.78 -8.05
N LYS A 6 3.06 9.67 -7.07
CA LYS A 6 4.03 9.68 -5.98
C LYS A 6 3.32 9.27 -4.70
N VAL A 7 3.79 8.18 -4.10
CA VAL A 7 3.41 7.72 -2.76
C VAL A 7 4.44 8.19 -1.74
N ALA A 8 4.03 8.33 -0.48
CA ALA A 8 4.96 8.63 0.60
C ALA A 8 5.57 7.32 1.12
N TYR A 9 6.86 7.13 0.86
CA TYR A 9 7.61 5.99 1.36
C TYR A 9 7.86 6.10 2.87
N ASN A 10 7.86 4.95 3.56
CA ASN A 10 8.03 4.82 5.00
C ASN A 10 6.97 5.56 5.84
N GLN A 11 5.92 6.10 5.21
CA GLN A 11 4.76 6.62 5.89
C GLN A 11 3.83 5.46 6.27
N LEU A 12 3.42 5.42 7.54
CA LEU A 12 2.45 4.45 8.01
C LEU A 12 1.05 4.92 7.63
N TYR A 13 0.35 4.10 6.86
CA TYR A 13 -1.05 4.28 6.53
C TYR A 13 -1.88 3.38 7.43
N ILE A 14 -2.59 3.99 8.38
CA ILE A 14 -3.48 3.28 9.31
C ILE A 14 -4.81 3.03 8.59
N ALA A 15 -5.14 1.77 8.39
CA ALA A 15 -6.41 1.32 7.83
C ALA A 15 -7.20 0.51 8.86
N LYS A 16 -8.53 0.57 8.76
CA LYS A 16 -9.41 -0.27 9.60
C LYS A 16 -9.86 -1.47 8.79
N ALA A 17 -9.64 -2.67 9.32
CA ALA A 17 -10.14 -3.92 8.75
C ALA A 17 -11.24 -4.49 9.65
N ASN A 18 -12.50 -4.17 9.33
CA ASN A 18 -13.67 -4.51 10.15
C ASN A 18 -13.54 -4.05 11.63
N LYS A 19 -14.49 -4.41 12.49
CA LYS A 19 -14.54 -3.96 13.89
C LYS A 19 -13.50 -4.60 14.81
N THR A 20 -12.81 -5.64 14.35
CA THR A 20 -11.98 -6.52 15.19
C THR A 20 -10.50 -6.53 14.83
N HIS A 21 -10.09 -5.97 13.69
CA HIS A 21 -8.70 -6.01 13.23
C HIS A 21 -8.20 -4.61 12.84
N ASP A 22 -7.03 -4.27 13.35
CA ASP A 22 -6.27 -3.12 12.88
C ASP A 22 -5.30 -3.58 11.78
N VAL A 23 -5.22 -2.79 10.71
CA VAL A 23 -4.32 -3.06 9.59
C VAL A 23 -3.54 -1.80 9.29
N ASP A 24 -2.23 -1.90 9.35
CA ASP A 24 -1.35 -0.83 8.91
C ASP A 24 -0.58 -1.28 7.69
N PHE A 25 -0.31 -0.35 6.77
CA PHE A 25 0.59 -0.64 5.66
C PHE A 25 1.51 0.54 5.38
N LYS A 26 2.62 0.25 4.72
CA LYS A 26 3.59 1.26 4.26
C LYS A 26 4.16 0.87 2.92
N PHE A 27 4.56 1.88 2.16
CA PHE A 27 5.35 1.66 0.94
C PHE A 27 6.84 1.80 1.25
N THR A 28 7.66 0.92 0.70
CA THR A 28 9.12 0.98 0.81
C THR A 28 9.76 0.81 -0.57
N LYS A 29 11.00 1.27 -0.71
CA LYS A 29 11.86 0.94 -1.85
C LYS A 29 12.99 0.02 -1.42
N ASP A 30 13.30 -0.97 -2.24
CA ASP A 30 14.50 -1.78 -2.07
C ASP A 30 15.73 -1.11 -2.72
N GLU A 31 16.88 -1.78 -2.67
CA GLU A 31 18.13 -1.29 -3.29
C GLU A 31 18.04 -1.20 -4.82
N ASN A 32 17.06 -1.86 -5.44
CA ASN A 32 16.80 -1.86 -6.88
C ASN A 32 15.70 -0.86 -7.28
N GLU A 33 15.29 0.02 -6.36
CA GLU A 33 14.21 1.01 -6.53
C GLU A 33 12.81 0.42 -6.70
N TYR A 34 12.63 -0.89 -6.49
CA TYR A 34 11.34 -1.56 -6.58
C TYR A 34 10.42 -1.09 -5.47
N THR A 35 9.16 -0.81 -5.80
CA THR A 35 8.18 -0.37 -4.81
C THR A 35 7.49 -1.57 -4.20
N HIS A 36 7.66 -1.72 -2.89
CA HIS A 36 7.02 -2.73 -2.07
C HIS A 36 5.91 -2.11 -1.24
N MET A 37 4.87 -2.90 -0.97
CA MET A 37 3.84 -2.62 0.02
C MET A 37 3.94 -3.65 1.14
N ILE A 38 4.27 -3.19 2.34
CA ILE A 38 4.32 -4.00 3.54
C ILE A 38 3.01 -3.81 4.31
N ILE A 39 2.25 -4.88 4.48
CA ILE A 39 0.98 -4.90 5.21
C ILE A 39 1.18 -5.64 6.53
N ASN A 40 0.85 -4.99 7.63
CA ASN A 40 0.82 -5.57 8.97
C ASN A 40 -0.64 -5.68 9.41
N THR A 41 -1.05 -6.89 9.82
CA THR A 41 -2.39 -7.16 10.36
C THR A 41 -2.27 -7.62 11.81
N TYR A 42 -3.07 -7.04 12.69
CA TYR A 42 -3.09 -7.41 14.10
C TYR A 42 -4.38 -8.21 14.40
N ILE A 43 -4.23 -9.51 14.66
CA ILE A 43 -5.33 -10.44 14.97
C ILE A 43 -5.12 -10.95 16.38
N ASP A 44 -6.07 -10.66 17.30
CA ASP A 44 -6.01 -11.08 18.71
C ASP A 44 -4.67 -10.75 19.40
N GLY A 45 -4.06 -9.61 19.04
CA GLY A 45 -2.77 -9.15 19.57
C GLY A 45 -1.53 -9.75 18.90
N THR A 46 -1.70 -10.62 17.90
CA THR A 46 -0.61 -11.19 17.09
C THR A 46 -0.43 -10.41 15.79
N GLU A 47 0.81 -10.03 15.48
CA GLU A 47 1.16 -9.36 14.23
C GLU A 47 1.45 -10.36 13.11
N HIS A 48 0.81 -10.16 11.96
CA HIS A 48 1.06 -10.87 10.72
C HIS A 48 1.50 -9.89 9.64
N THR A 49 2.71 -10.10 9.10
CA THR A 49 3.29 -9.25 8.06
C THR A 49 3.24 -9.93 6.70
N LYS A 50 2.86 -9.18 5.66
CA LYS A 50 2.94 -9.58 4.26
C LYS A 50 3.64 -8.50 3.45
N ASP A 51 4.64 -8.91 2.67
CA ASP A 51 5.37 -8.05 1.72
C ASP A 51 4.91 -8.39 0.29
N ILE A 52 4.58 -7.36 -0.49
CA ILE A 52 4.09 -7.47 -1.85
C ILE A 52 4.87 -6.48 -2.71
N ILE A 53 5.49 -6.97 -3.79
CA ILE A 53 6.07 -6.10 -4.83
C ILE A 53 4.92 -5.52 -5.65
N ILE A 54 4.81 -4.19 -5.66
CA ILE A 54 3.81 -3.46 -6.46
C ILE A 54 4.31 -3.30 -7.89
N THR A 55 5.48 -2.70 -8.05
CA THR A 55 6.08 -2.44 -9.36
C THR A 55 7.59 -2.54 -9.29
N ARG A 56 8.17 -2.97 -10.41
CA ARG A 56 9.62 -2.96 -10.63
C ARG A 56 10.09 -1.69 -11.32
N GLU A 57 9.15 -0.82 -11.68
CA GLU A 57 9.44 0.47 -12.27
C GLU A 57 9.75 1.51 -11.18
N ALA A 58 10.50 2.54 -11.56
CA ALA A 58 10.89 3.60 -10.63
C ALA A 58 9.71 4.47 -10.15
N VAL A 59 8.59 4.44 -10.90
CA VAL A 59 7.38 5.25 -10.70
C VAL A 59 6.14 4.36 -10.72
N LEU A 60 5.11 4.77 -9.98
CA LEU A 60 3.79 4.13 -10.00
C LEU A 60 2.91 4.77 -11.06
N ASP A 61 2.09 3.95 -11.72
CA ASP A 61 1.11 4.41 -12.71
C ASP A 61 -0.33 4.04 -12.31
N ASP A 62 -1.29 4.31 -13.21
CA ASP A 62 -2.70 3.99 -13.00
C ASP A 62 -2.95 2.49 -12.74
N PHE A 63 -2.21 1.60 -13.43
CA PHE A 63 -2.36 0.15 -13.30
C PHE A 63 -1.87 -0.35 -11.93
N ASP A 64 -0.75 0.19 -11.46
CA ASP A 64 -0.22 -0.13 -10.13
C ASP A 64 -1.18 0.29 -9.01
N LEU A 65 -1.81 1.47 -9.14
CA LEU A 65 -2.81 1.95 -8.19
C LEU A 65 -4.08 1.09 -8.19
N GLU A 66 -4.55 0.67 -9.36
CA GLU A 66 -5.67 -0.26 -9.47
C GLU A 66 -5.35 -1.58 -8.76
N GLY A 67 -4.14 -2.12 -8.95
CA GLY A 67 -3.67 -3.33 -8.27
C GLY A 67 -3.62 -3.17 -6.74
N ILE A 68 -3.10 -2.05 -6.24
CA ILE A 68 -3.13 -1.73 -4.79
C ILE A 68 -4.58 -1.71 -4.29
N ASN A 69 -5.47 -1.01 -4.99
CA ASN A 69 -6.88 -0.91 -4.61
C ASN A 69 -7.59 -2.28 -4.60
N GLU A 70 -7.27 -3.15 -5.56
CA GLU A 70 -7.82 -4.51 -5.63
C GLU A 70 -7.32 -5.38 -4.46
N ILE A 71 -6.03 -5.32 -4.13
CA ILE A 71 -5.46 -6.04 -2.98
C ILE A 71 -6.17 -5.61 -1.69
N LEU A 72 -6.34 -4.31 -1.49
CA LEU A 72 -6.99 -3.77 -0.29
C LEU A 72 -8.45 -4.19 -0.22
N LYS A 73 -9.18 -4.11 -1.34
CA LYS A 73 -10.58 -4.52 -1.44
C LYS A 73 -10.76 -6.02 -1.17
N THR A 74 -9.91 -6.87 -1.74
CA THR A 74 -9.93 -8.33 -1.55
C THR A 74 -9.75 -8.70 -0.08
N ASN A 75 -8.93 -7.94 0.65
CA ASN A 75 -8.70 -8.14 2.08
C ASN A 75 -9.66 -7.31 2.97
N ASN A 76 -10.67 -6.67 2.36
CA ASN A 76 -11.65 -5.82 3.04
C ASN A 76 -11.04 -4.71 3.91
N ILE A 77 -9.91 -4.17 3.45
CA ILE A 77 -9.16 -3.06 4.06
C ILE A 77 -9.71 -1.76 3.47
N LYS A 78 -10.21 -0.86 4.34
CA LYS A 78 -10.65 0.48 3.92
C LYS A 78 -9.61 1.53 4.31
N ILE A 79 -9.01 2.17 3.32
CA ILE A 79 -8.12 3.32 3.54
C ILE A 79 -8.96 4.59 3.69
N LYS A 80 -8.68 5.40 4.72
CA LYS A 80 -9.28 6.74 4.87
C LYS A 80 -8.67 7.80 3.96
N ARG A 81 -7.39 7.67 3.58
CA ARG A 81 -6.68 8.57 2.66
C ARG A 81 -5.42 7.89 2.15
N LEU A 82 -5.35 7.60 0.85
CA LEU A 82 -4.06 7.46 0.17
C LEU A 82 -3.66 8.88 -0.24
N GLU A 83 -2.49 9.35 0.19
CA GLU A 83 -1.98 10.64 -0.27
C GLU A 83 -1.28 10.44 -1.62
N GLU A 84 -2.06 10.53 -2.68
CA GLU A 84 -1.54 10.58 -4.05
C GLU A 84 -1.02 12.00 -4.33
N LYS A 85 0.24 12.12 -4.73
CA LYS A 85 0.73 13.34 -5.40
C LYS A 85 1.02 13.00 -6.85
N VAL A 86 0.33 13.65 -7.78
CA VAL A 86 0.60 13.51 -9.23
C VAL A 86 1.94 14.16 -9.55
N ILE A 87 2.80 13.48 -10.30
CA ILE A 87 4.04 14.06 -10.83
C ILE A 87 3.68 14.85 -12.09
N ALA A 88 4.01 16.15 -12.11
CA ALA A 88 3.76 17.06 -13.24
C ALA A 88 4.93 17.11 -14.22
#